data_AF-A0A081BV46-F1
#
_entry.id   AF-A0A081BV46-F1
#
_cell.length_a   1.000
_cell.length_b   1.000
_cell.length_c   1.000
_cell.angle_alpha   90.00
_cell.angle_beta   90.00
_cell.angle_gamma   90.00
#
_symmetry.space_group_name_H-M   'P 1'
#
loop_
_entity.id
_entity.type
_entity.pdbx_description
1 polymer ?
#
loop_
_entity_poly.entity_id
_entity_poly.type
_entity_poly.pdbx_seq_one_letter_code
_entity_poly.pdbx_strand_id
1 'polypeptide(L)'
;MAAYHKIQTVFLRDPAAHYATVLEGQFVTPEFEYLKQNTWMFTEKVDGTNIQVQWNRESVEFAEKTDRVDIPTCLREKLQEMFAPEVFLPWEAPALTLYGEGYGARIQRGGGTYIPDGCSFILFDVLVKGIWLERQDVEDIANKLHLQVVPLVGKGTLYKAIEMVKRGYPSQLRRTPPEGIVMRPEVELRDRHGERIITKLKMKDFAR
;
A
#
# COMPACT_ATOMS: atom_id res chain seq x y z
N MET A 1 -18.44 6.78 -2.03
CA MET A 1 -16.99 6.87 -1.88
C MET A 1 -16.48 5.52 -1.39
N ALA A 2 -15.59 4.84 -2.13
CA ALA A 2 -15.11 3.52 -1.75
C ALA A 2 -13.83 3.68 -0.91
N ALA A 3 -13.97 3.67 0.42
CA ALA A 3 -12.83 3.75 1.32
C ALA A 3 -11.87 2.56 1.10
N TYR A 4 -10.56 2.81 1.05
CA TYR A 4 -9.58 1.73 0.96
C TYR A 4 -9.67 0.84 2.21
N HIS A 5 -9.78 -0.48 2.02
CA HIS A 5 -9.97 -1.44 3.09
C HIS A 5 -8.81 -1.40 4.12
N LYS A 6 -9.10 -1.71 5.39
CA LYS A 6 -8.05 -1.81 6.42
C LYS A 6 -7.34 -3.15 6.29
N ILE A 7 -6.10 -3.12 5.80
CA ILE A 7 -5.24 -4.31 5.75
C ILE A 7 -4.89 -4.76 7.18
N GLN A 8 -5.17 -6.03 7.50
CA GLN A 8 -4.87 -6.65 8.79
C GLN A 8 -3.47 -7.26 8.81
N THR A 9 -2.95 -7.53 10.00
CA THR A 9 -1.67 -8.25 10.16
C THR A 9 -1.86 -9.75 9.94
N VAL A 10 -0.79 -10.51 9.68
CA VAL A 10 -0.87 -11.97 9.45
C VAL A 10 -1.32 -12.72 10.70
N PHE A 11 -0.76 -12.36 11.86
CA PHE A 11 -1.01 -13.01 13.14
C PHE A 11 -1.75 -12.10 14.13
N LEU A 12 -2.44 -12.71 15.09
CA LEU A 12 -3.08 -12.01 16.21
C LEU A 12 -2.04 -11.17 16.98
N ARG A 13 -2.49 -10.05 17.55
CA ARG A 13 -1.66 -9.16 18.36
C ARG A 13 -1.56 -9.70 19.79
N ASP A 14 -0.37 -9.63 20.38
CA ASP A 14 -0.11 -10.11 21.73
C ASP A 14 -0.65 -9.12 22.80
N PRO A 15 -1.68 -9.47 23.58
CA PRO A 15 -2.20 -8.60 24.63
C PRO A 15 -1.19 -8.36 25.76
N ALA A 16 -0.30 -9.33 26.04
CA ALA A 16 0.70 -9.21 27.10
C ALA A 16 1.78 -8.17 26.75
N ALA A 17 2.03 -7.95 25.46
CA ALA A 17 2.94 -6.94 24.95
C ALA A 17 2.23 -5.62 24.58
N HIS A 18 1.07 -5.33 25.19
CA HIS A 18 0.24 -4.16 24.87
C HIS A 18 -0.06 -4.02 23.37
N TYR A 19 -0.25 -5.16 22.68
CA TYR A 19 -0.50 -5.24 21.23
C TYR A 19 0.63 -4.69 20.35
N ALA A 20 1.84 -4.49 20.90
CA ALA A 20 2.99 -4.04 20.13
C ALA A 20 3.53 -5.14 19.19
N THR A 21 3.51 -6.40 19.65
CA THR A 21 4.01 -7.57 18.93
C THR A 21 2.88 -8.50 18.47
N VAL A 22 3.25 -9.58 17.77
CA VAL A 22 2.32 -10.60 17.27
C VAL A 22 2.53 -11.97 17.94
N LEU A 23 1.45 -12.75 18.03
CA LEU A 23 1.44 -14.14 18.49
C LEU A 23 1.76 -15.07 17.31
N GLU A 24 3.04 -15.38 17.10
CA GLU A 24 3.48 -16.20 15.97
C GLU A 24 2.74 -17.54 15.90
N GLY A 25 2.24 -17.86 14.69
CA GLY A 25 1.47 -19.08 14.43
C GLY A 25 -0.04 -18.94 14.68
N GLN A 26 -0.52 -17.89 15.35
CA GLN A 26 -1.94 -17.64 15.53
C GLN A 26 -2.46 -16.70 14.44
N PHE A 27 -2.93 -17.25 13.32
CA PHE A 27 -3.42 -16.45 12.19
C PHE A 27 -4.69 -15.65 12.55
N VAL A 28 -4.79 -14.43 12.01
CA VAL A 28 -5.96 -13.57 12.26
C VAL A 28 -7.22 -14.11 11.57
N THR A 29 -7.06 -14.77 10.42
CA THR A 29 -8.17 -15.35 9.66
C THR A 29 -7.82 -16.77 9.19
N PRO A 30 -8.82 -17.66 9.03
CA PRO A 30 -8.60 -19.00 8.51
C PRO A 30 -8.09 -19.00 7.06
N GLU A 31 -8.40 -17.98 6.26
CA GLU A 31 -7.91 -17.86 4.88
C GLU A 31 -6.39 -17.67 4.83
N PHE A 32 -5.82 -16.84 5.73
CA PHE A 32 -4.36 -16.70 5.81
C PHE A 32 -3.70 -18.02 6.22
N GLU A 33 -4.31 -18.74 7.16
CA GLU A 33 -3.81 -20.05 7.55
C GLU A 33 -3.90 -21.08 6.42
N TYR A 34 -5.02 -21.09 5.69
CA TYR A 34 -5.24 -22.00 4.58
C TYR A 34 -4.25 -21.74 3.44
N LEU A 35 -4.02 -20.46 3.12
CA LEU A 35 -3.17 -20.02 2.00
C LEU A 35 -1.69 -19.85 2.37
N LYS A 36 -1.27 -20.23 3.58
CA LYS A 36 0.09 -19.96 4.09
C LYS A 36 1.23 -20.57 3.25
N GLN A 37 0.94 -21.66 2.53
CA GLN A 37 1.89 -22.36 1.65
C GLN A 37 1.75 -21.97 0.17
N ASN A 38 0.73 -21.18 -0.20
CA ASN A 38 0.55 -20.71 -1.57
C ASN A 38 1.57 -19.62 -1.91
N THR A 39 1.61 -19.21 -3.17
CA THR A 39 2.45 -18.11 -3.63
C THR A 39 1.78 -16.77 -3.37
N TRP A 40 2.56 -15.85 -2.81
CA TRP A 40 2.20 -14.48 -2.50
C TRP A 40 3.24 -13.53 -3.08
N MET A 41 2.80 -12.34 -3.45
CA MET A 41 3.64 -11.23 -3.91
C MET A 41 3.84 -10.25 -2.76
N PHE A 42 5.07 -9.81 -2.53
CA PHE A 42 5.43 -8.91 -1.45
C PHE A 42 5.84 -7.56 -2.02
N THR A 43 5.19 -6.50 -1.57
CA THR A 43 5.61 -5.12 -1.85
C THR A 43 6.14 -4.45 -0.59
N GLU A 44 7.07 -3.52 -0.76
CA GLU A 44 7.52 -2.69 0.35
C GLU A 44 6.34 -1.92 0.93
N LYS A 45 6.17 -1.98 2.26
CA LYS A 45 5.22 -1.11 2.94
C LYS A 45 5.84 0.27 3.14
N VAL A 46 5.27 1.26 2.47
CA VAL A 46 5.64 2.67 2.62
C VAL A 46 5.00 3.24 3.90
N ASP A 47 5.76 4.09 4.59
CA ASP A 47 5.34 4.82 5.79
C ASP A 47 5.05 6.27 5.41
N GLY A 48 3.76 6.61 5.30
CA GLY A 48 3.30 7.92 4.88
C GLY A 48 1.85 8.17 5.29
N THR A 49 1.09 8.80 4.40
CA THR A 49 -0.36 8.94 4.52
C THR A 49 -1.04 8.31 3.31
N ASN A 50 -2.18 7.65 3.53
CA ASN A 50 -2.93 7.05 2.43
C ASN A 50 -3.61 8.14 1.61
N ILE A 51 -3.41 8.11 0.30
CA ILE A 51 -4.01 9.05 -0.65
C ILE A 51 -4.82 8.28 -1.70
N GLN A 52 -6.00 8.82 -2.00
CA GLN A 52 -6.88 8.41 -3.08
C GLN A 52 -6.94 9.55 -4.10
N VAL A 53 -6.61 9.25 -5.35
CA VAL A 53 -6.77 10.17 -6.49
C VAL A 53 -7.93 9.66 -7.34
N GLN A 54 -9.00 10.44 -7.41
CA GLN A 54 -10.24 10.05 -8.07
C GLN A 54 -10.38 10.84 -9.37
N TRP A 55 -10.38 10.13 -10.50
CA TRP A 55 -10.65 10.69 -11.82
C TRP A 55 -12.05 10.30 -12.26
N ASN A 56 -12.91 11.29 -12.52
CA ASN A 56 -14.30 11.06 -12.94
C ASN A 56 -14.55 11.31 -14.44
N ARG A 57 -13.48 11.52 -15.24
CA ARG A 57 -13.46 11.94 -16.65
C ARG A 57 -13.57 13.45 -16.93
N GLU A 58 -13.77 14.25 -15.90
CA GLU A 58 -13.87 15.72 -16.01
C GLU A 58 -12.89 16.41 -15.04
N SER A 59 -12.83 15.95 -13.79
CA SER A 59 -12.03 16.51 -12.72
C SER A 59 -11.32 15.44 -11.90
N VAL A 60 -10.32 15.90 -11.15
CA VAL A 60 -9.57 15.09 -10.19
C VAL A 60 -9.88 15.55 -8.77
N GLU A 61 -10.21 14.59 -7.91
CA GLU A 61 -10.41 14.82 -6.48
C GLU A 61 -9.41 14.02 -5.64
N PHE A 62 -8.95 14.61 -4.54
CA PHE A 62 -8.02 13.98 -3.60
C PHE A 62 -8.71 13.71 -2.27
N ALA A 63 -8.56 12.50 -1.76
CA ALA A 63 -9.08 12.11 -0.45
C ALA A 63 -8.08 11.25 0.32
N GLU A 64 -8.22 11.23 1.64
CA GLU A 64 -7.51 10.26 2.49
C GLU A 64 -8.36 9.02 2.77
N LYS A 65 -7.83 8.06 3.53
CA LYS A 65 -8.59 6.89 4.01
C LYS A 65 -9.77 7.27 4.91
N THR A 66 -9.67 8.40 5.61
CA THR A 66 -10.66 8.88 6.57
C THR A 66 -10.96 10.36 6.34
N ASP A 67 -12.23 10.73 6.26
CA ASP A 67 -12.73 12.10 6.00
C ASP A 67 -12.35 13.17 7.06
N ARG A 68 -11.52 12.82 8.04
CA ARG A 68 -11.18 13.65 9.21
C ARG A 68 -9.75 14.19 9.21
N VAL A 69 -8.93 13.80 8.24
CA VAL A 69 -7.53 14.19 8.21
C VAL A 69 -7.28 14.98 6.94
N ASP A 70 -6.81 16.21 7.13
CA ASP A 70 -6.45 17.09 6.04
C ASP A 70 -5.14 16.64 5.41
N ILE A 71 -5.15 16.48 4.08
CA ILE A 71 -3.94 16.25 3.29
C ILE A 71 -2.98 17.43 3.53
N PRO A 72 -1.73 17.20 3.97
CA PRO A 72 -0.75 18.27 4.19
C PRO A 72 -0.59 19.16 2.96
N THR A 73 -0.52 20.48 3.13
CA THR A 73 -0.49 21.45 2.02
C THR A 73 0.59 21.15 0.99
N CYS A 74 1.81 20.82 1.41
CA CYS A 74 2.90 20.49 0.48
C CYS A 74 2.60 19.23 -0.35
N LEU A 75 1.88 18.26 0.22
CA LEU A 75 1.47 17.07 -0.51
C LEU A 75 0.32 17.39 -1.45
N ARG A 76 -0.64 18.21 -1.03
CA ARG A 76 -1.76 18.66 -1.88
C ARG A 76 -1.26 19.37 -3.12
N GLU A 77 -0.32 20.30 -2.98
CA GLU A 77 0.31 21.01 -4.11
C GLU A 77 1.00 20.02 -5.06
N LYS A 78 1.74 19.05 -4.51
CA LYS A 78 2.40 18.01 -5.30
C LYS A 78 1.40 17.13 -6.05
N LEU A 79 0.29 16.74 -5.41
CA LEU A 79 -0.76 15.95 -6.04
C LEU A 79 -1.44 16.73 -7.18
N GLN A 80 -1.71 18.03 -6.99
CA GLN A 80 -2.28 18.88 -8.04
C GLN A 80 -1.36 18.99 -9.26
N GLU A 81 -0.05 19.09 -9.03
CA GLU A 81 0.96 19.07 -10.11
C GLU A 81 0.97 17.72 -10.85
N MET A 82 0.93 16.60 -10.12
CA MET A 82 1.04 15.26 -10.69
C MET A 82 -0.22 14.79 -11.42
N PHE A 83 -1.39 15.26 -10.98
CA PHE A 83 -2.69 14.75 -11.43
C PHE A 83 -3.58 15.85 -12.01
N ALA A 84 -3.01 16.70 -12.85
CA ALA A 84 -3.78 17.62 -13.65
C ALA A 84 -4.69 16.83 -14.63
N PRO A 85 -5.96 17.19 -14.86
CA PRO A 85 -6.89 16.44 -15.72
C PRO A 85 -6.31 16.03 -17.08
N GLU A 86 -5.43 16.86 -17.65
CA GLU A 86 -4.78 16.70 -18.94
C GLU A 86 -3.92 15.43 -19.01
N VAL A 87 -3.43 14.88 -17.90
CA VAL A 87 -2.64 13.63 -17.92
C VAL A 87 -3.50 12.39 -18.18
N PHE A 88 -4.82 12.49 -17.99
CA PHE A 88 -5.77 11.40 -18.17
C PHE A 88 -6.40 11.37 -19.57
N LEU A 89 -6.41 12.50 -20.27
CA LEU A 89 -7.09 12.64 -21.57
C LEU A 89 -6.43 11.88 -22.73
N PRO A 90 -5.09 11.86 -22.90
CA PRO A 90 -4.44 11.27 -24.09
C PRO A 90 -4.66 9.77 -24.28
N TRP A 91 -5.01 9.06 -23.22
CA TRP A 91 -5.27 7.62 -23.24
C TRP A 91 -6.72 7.29 -22.89
N GLU A 92 -7.60 8.28 -22.97
CA GLU A 92 -9.04 8.18 -22.74
C GLU A 92 -9.37 7.43 -21.43
N ALA A 93 -8.71 7.84 -20.34
CA ALA A 93 -8.80 7.14 -19.07
C ALA A 93 -10.26 6.92 -18.63
N PRO A 94 -10.65 5.69 -18.27
CA PRO A 94 -11.94 5.45 -17.65
C PRO A 94 -11.99 6.14 -16.28
N ALA A 95 -13.21 6.35 -15.77
CA ALA A 95 -13.34 6.76 -14.37
C ALA A 95 -12.67 5.72 -13.47
N LEU A 96 -11.76 6.18 -12.61
CA LEU A 96 -10.88 5.32 -11.83
C LEU A 96 -10.49 5.98 -10.51
N THR A 97 -10.02 5.15 -9.58
CA THR A 97 -9.39 5.62 -8.34
C THR A 97 -8.00 5.02 -8.23
N LEU A 98 -6.99 5.88 -8.13
CA LEU A 98 -5.63 5.49 -7.81
C LEU A 98 -5.47 5.50 -6.29
N TYR A 99 -4.94 4.43 -5.73
CA TYR A 99 -4.61 4.33 -4.31
C TYR A 99 -3.10 4.27 -4.17
N GLY A 100 -2.57 5.18 -3.38
CA GLY A 100 -1.15 5.28 -3.13
C GLY A 100 -0.84 5.84 -1.75
N GLU A 101 0.45 5.97 -1.50
CA GLU A 101 0.97 6.58 -0.29
C GLU A 101 1.56 7.95 -0.65
N GLY A 102 1.08 9.01 0.02
CA GLY A 102 1.81 10.26 0.12
C GLY A 102 2.98 10.06 1.07
N TYR A 103 4.21 10.32 0.63
CA TYR A 103 5.42 10.01 1.40
C TYR A 103 6.50 11.07 1.20
N GLY A 104 7.48 11.10 2.10
CA GLY A 104 8.57 12.09 2.10
C GLY A 104 8.59 12.96 3.36
N ALA A 105 9.48 13.96 3.35
CA ALA A 105 9.60 14.90 4.45
C ALA A 105 8.27 15.61 4.75
N ARG A 106 8.04 15.88 6.04
CA ARG A 106 6.84 16.56 6.57
C ARG A 106 5.52 15.78 6.46
N ILE A 107 5.53 14.54 5.94
CA ILE A 107 4.34 13.69 5.89
C ILE A 107 4.19 12.83 7.15
N GLN A 108 5.23 12.09 7.51
CA GLN A 108 5.30 11.28 8.73
C GLN A 108 6.68 11.40 9.39
N ARG A 109 6.77 10.99 10.67
CA ARG A 109 8.06 10.91 11.38
C ARG A 109 9.00 9.98 10.62
N GLY A 110 10.20 10.47 10.29
CA GLY A 110 11.17 9.70 9.50
C GLY A 110 10.96 9.77 7.99
N GLY A 111 9.93 10.47 7.51
CA GLY A 111 9.62 10.61 6.08
C GLY A 111 10.75 11.24 5.25
N GLY A 112 11.59 12.08 5.85
CA GLY A 112 12.78 12.66 5.19
C GLY A 112 13.83 11.62 4.78
N THR A 113 13.73 10.38 5.24
CA THR A 113 14.59 9.29 4.76
C THR A 113 14.22 8.80 3.35
N TYR A 114 12.98 9.07 2.90
CA TYR A 114 12.54 8.82 1.54
C TYR A 114 12.91 9.98 0.61
N ILE A 115 12.43 11.18 0.93
CA ILE A 115 12.66 12.41 0.16
C ILE A 115 13.03 13.50 1.16
N PRO A 116 14.32 13.86 1.31
CA PRO A 116 14.79 14.78 2.36
C PRO A 116 14.11 16.15 2.34
N ASP A 117 13.93 16.72 1.15
CA ASP A 117 13.50 18.11 0.98
C ASP A 117 12.12 18.23 0.30
N GLY A 118 11.32 17.16 0.31
CA GLY A 118 10.08 17.13 -0.43
C GLY A 118 9.16 15.97 -0.08
N CYS A 119 8.08 15.87 -0.83
CA CYS A 119 7.13 14.78 -0.74
C CYS A 119 6.65 14.40 -2.15
N SER A 120 6.10 13.20 -2.26
CA SER A 120 5.58 12.65 -3.51
C SER A 120 4.48 11.64 -3.23
N PHE A 121 3.97 11.03 -4.29
CA PHE A 121 2.97 9.98 -4.28
C PHE A 121 3.55 8.72 -4.91
N ILE A 122 3.33 7.56 -4.30
CA ILE A 122 3.70 6.26 -4.84
C ILE A 122 2.47 5.35 -4.91
N LEU A 123 2.21 4.81 -6.10
CA LEU A 123 1.02 4.01 -6.39
C LEU A 123 1.15 2.60 -5.81
N PHE A 124 0.06 2.02 -5.30
CA PHE A 124 0.04 0.61 -4.94
C PHE A 124 -1.18 -0.18 -5.43
N ASP A 125 -2.32 0.46 -5.68
CA ASP A 125 -3.51 -0.19 -6.21
C ASP A 125 -4.30 0.77 -7.12
N VAL A 126 -5.09 0.21 -8.03
CA VAL A 126 -6.03 0.95 -8.87
C VAL A 126 -7.38 0.25 -8.88
N LEU A 127 -8.46 1.03 -8.79
CA LEU A 127 -9.84 0.56 -8.87
C LEU A 127 -10.51 1.15 -10.10
N VAL A 128 -11.07 0.30 -10.96
CA VAL A 128 -11.87 0.70 -12.13
C VAL A 128 -13.20 -0.02 -12.08
N LYS A 129 -14.31 0.72 -12.04
CA LYS A 129 -15.67 0.15 -12.04
C LYS A 129 -15.89 -0.99 -11.03
N GLY A 130 -15.31 -0.87 -9.83
CA GLY A 130 -15.44 -1.87 -8.75
C GLY A 130 -14.48 -3.07 -8.86
N ILE A 131 -13.56 -3.05 -9.82
CA ILE A 131 -12.55 -4.10 -10.04
C ILE A 131 -11.19 -3.55 -9.64
N TRP A 132 -10.52 -4.26 -8.72
CA TRP A 132 -9.13 -4.02 -8.37
C TRP A 132 -8.27 -4.58 -9.49
N LEU A 133 -7.41 -3.73 -10.05
CA LEU A 133 -6.58 -4.12 -11.18
C LEU A 133 -5.43 -5.03 -10.74
N GLU A 134 -5.03 -5.92 -11.64
CA GLU A 134 -3.84 -6.75 -11.45
C GLU A 134 -2.57 -5.90 -11.52
N ARG A 135 -1.46 -6.43 -11.01
CA ARG A 135 -0.21 -5.68 -10.90
C ARG A 135 0.26 -5.11 -12.25
N GLN A 136 0.15 -5.88 -13.33
CA GLN A 136 0.57 -5.42 -14.66
C GLN A 136 -0.22 -4.20 -15.11
N ASP A 137 -1.55 -4.22 -14.95
CA ASP A 137 -2.42 -3.09 -15.31
C ASP A 137 -2.16 -1.86 -14.42
N VAL A 138 -1.84 -2.07 -13.14
CA VAL A 138 -1.41 -0.99 -12.23
C VAL A 138 -0.12 -0.34 -12.73
N GLU A 139 0.86 -1.14 -13.15
CA GLU A 139 2.12 -0.65 -13.71
C GLU A 139 1.92 0.05 -15.05
N ASP A 140 1.03 -0.46 -15.90
CA ASP A 140 0.70 0.16 -17.19
C ASP A 140 0.07 1.55 -17.01
N ILE A 141 -0.85 1.71 -16.05
CA ILE A 141 -1.42 3.01 -15.69
C ILE A 141 -0.34 3.92 -15.08
N ALA A 142 0.51 3.39 -14.21
CA ALA A 142 1.61 4.16 -13.62
C ALA A 142 2.56 4.69 -14.70
N ASN A 143 2.89 3.88 -15.71
CA ASN A 143 3.73 4.29 -16.83
C ASN A 143 3.10 5.42 -17.65
N LYS A 144 1.79 5.35 -17.93
CA LYS A 144 1.04 6.43 -18.63
C LYS A 144 1.01 7.73 -17.86
N LEU A 145 1.00 7.64 -16.52
CA LEU A 145 0.95 8.79 -15.61
C LEU A 145 2.34 9.20 -15.09
N HIS A 146 3.41 8.55 -15.54
CA HIS A 146 4.78 8.74 -15.05
C HIS A 146 4.93 8.64 -13.52
N LEU A 147 4.22 7.68 -12.90
CA LEU A 147 4.21 7.43 -11.46
C LEU A 147 5.18 6.32 -11.07
N GLN A 148 5.72 6.43 -9.86
CA GLN A 148 6.34 5.28 -9.20
C GLN A 148 5.26 4.35 -8.64
N VAL A 149 5.54 3.06 -8.67
CA VAL A 149 4.72 2.03 -8.02
C VAL A 149 5.53 1.40 -6.89
N VAL A 150 4.88 1.06 -5.78
CA VAL A 150 5.56 0.39 -4.65
C VAL A 150 6.33 -0.83 -5.15
N PRO A 151 7.61 -0.98 -4.74
CA PRO A 151 8.50 -1.97 -5.32
C PRO A 151 8.12 -3.37 -4.87
N LEU A 152 8.29 -4.34 -5.77
CA LEU A 152 8.28 -5.75 -5.42
C LEU A 152 9.58 -6.08 -4.68
N VAL A 153 9.44 -6.61 -3.47
CA VAL A 153 10.58 -6.98 -2.60
C VAL A 153 10.75 -8.49 -2.47
N GLY A 154 9.76 -9.27 -2.92
CA GLY A 154 9.88 -10.71 -2.98
C GLY A 154 8.61 -11.41 -3.46
N LYS A 155 8.72 -12.73 -3.56
CA LYS A 155 7.66 -13.66 -3.92
C LYS A 155 7.89 -14.97 -3.18
N GLY A 156 6.83 -15.58 -2.64
CA GLY A 156 6.95 -16.84 -1.93
C GLY A 156 5.76 -17.13 -1.03
N THR A 157 5.94 -18.02 -0.05
CA THR A 157 4.91 -18.36 0.94
C THR A 157 4.81 -17.29 2.02
N LEU A 158 3.70 -17.27 2.77
CA LEU A 158 3.59 -16.36 3.93
C LEU A 158 4.73 -16.59 4.94
N TYR A 159 5.17 -17.83 5.11
CA TYR A 159 6.31 -18.15 5.98
C TYR A 159 7.62 -17.50 5.51
N LYS A 160 7.90 -17.52 4.20
CA LYS A 160 9.07 -16.81 3.64
C LYS A 160 8.98 -15.30 3.87
N ALA A 161 7.77 -14.75 3.73
CA ALA A 161 7.51 -13.33 3.99
C ALA A 161 7.78 -12.97 5.46
N ILE A 162 7.28 -13.78 6.39
CA ILE A 162 7.51 -13.62 7.84
C ILE A 162 9.00 -13.66 8.16
N GLU A 163 9.71 -14.67 7.65
CA GLU A 163 11.15 -14.82 7.88
C GLU A 163 11.95 -13.64 7.33
N MET A 164 11.60 -13.15 6.13
CA MET A 164 12.19 -11.97 5.52
C MET A 164 12.00 -10.72 6.40
N VAL A 165 10.80 -10.50 6.94
CA VAL A 165 10.54 -9.36 7.83
C VAL A 165 11.30 -9.50 9.15
N LYS A 166 11.36 -10.70 9.74
CA LYS A 166 12.09 -10.98 10.98
C LYS A 166 13.60 -10.74 10.86
N ARG A 167 14.19 -11.17 9.74
CA ARG A 167 15.62 -10.96 9.46
C ARG A 167 15.94 -9.51 9.09
N GLY A 168 14.93 -8.76 8.66
CA GLY A 168 15.10 -7.45 8.04
C GLY A 168 15.52 -7.58 6.58
N TYR A 169 15.25 -6.53 5.81
CA TYR A 169 15.64 -6.41 4.41
C TYR A 169 15.87 -4.93 4.07
N PRO A 170 16.74 -4.61 3.09
CA PRO A 170 16.98 -3.23 2.71
C PRO A 170 15.77 -2.65 1.97
N SER A 171 15.47 -1.38 2.21
CA SER A 171 14.44 -0.66 1.46
C SER A 171 14.94 -0.36 0.04
N GLN A 172 14.03 -0.36 -0.92
CA GLN A 172 14.30 0.12 -2.29
C GLN A 172 13.97 1.61 -2.46
N LEU A 173 13.33 2.24 -1.46
CA LEU A 173 12.83 3.62 -1.51
C LEU A 173 13.57 4.58 -0.58
N ARG A 174 14.34 4.07 0.39
CA ARG A 174 15.09 4.88 1.36
C ARG A 174 16.35 4.18 1.86
N ARG A 175 17.22 4.93 2.55
CA ARG A 175 18.48 4.40 3.12
C ARG A 175 18.31 3.60 4.41
N THR A 176 17.22 3.84 5.14
CA THR A 176 16.92 3.13 6.39
C THR A 176 16.06 1.90 6.12
N PRO A 177 16.04 0.89 7.01
CA PRO A 177 15.16 -0.26 6.87
C PRO A 177 13.70 0.16 6.64
N PRO A 178 12.93 -0.52 5.77
CA PRO A 178 11.54 -0.21 5.47
C PRO A 178 10.63 -0.50 6.67
N GLU A 179 9.38 -0.02 6.63
CA GLU A 179 8.46 -0.25 7.76
C GLU A 179 8.07 -1.73 7.87
N GLY A 180 7.93 -2.40 6.73
CA GLY A 180 7.37 -3.74 6.63
C GLY A 180 7.06 -4.11 5.20
N ILE A 181 6.20 -5.10 5.00
CA ILE A 181 5.70 -5.52 3.69
C ILE A 181 4.17 -5.55 3.68
N VAL A 182 3.60 -5.35 2.49
CA VAL A 182 2.22 -5.72 2.17
C VAL A 182 2.28 -6.95 1.27
N MET A 183 1.38 -7.90 1.51
CA MET A 183 1.38 -9.20 0.84
C MET A 183 -0.03 -9.50 0.33
N ARG A 184 -0.11 -9.93 -0.92
CA ARG A 184 -1.32 -10.47 -1.55
C ARG A 184 -1.01 -11.83 -2.18
N PRO A 185 -1.97 -12.76 -2.27
CA PRO A 185 -1.75 -13.97 -3.05
C PRO A 185 -1.43 -13.59 -4.49
N GLU A 186 -0.67 -14.43 -5.19
CA GLU A 186 -0.29 -14.19 -6.60
C GLU A 186 -1.52 -14.06 -7.52
N VAL A 187 -2.61 -14.74 -7.17
CA VAL A 187 -3.92 -14.57 -7.78
C VAL A 187 -4.78 -13.75 -6.81
N GLU A 188 -5.43 -12.69 -7.28
CA GLU A 188 -6.31 -11.87 -6.42
C GLU A 188 -7.52 -12.71 -5.95
N LEU A 189 -7.68 -12.82 -4.64
CA LEU A 189 -8.75 -13.60 -4.00
C LEU A 189 -9.62 -12.69 -3.12
N ARG A 190 -10.88 -13.10 -2.95
CA ARG A 190 -11.81 -12.50 -2.00
C ARG A 190 -12.32 -13.54 -1.01
N ASP A 191 -12.60 -13.12 0.22
CA ASP A 191 -13.27 -13.95 1.20
C ASP A 191 -14.79 -14.05 0.93
N ARG A 192 -15.50 -14.79 1.80
CA ARG A 192 -16.96 -14.94 1.70
C ARG A 192 -17.76 -13.66 1.90
N HIS A 193 -17.14 -12.61 2.45
CA HIS A 193 -17.72 -11.28 2.63
C HIS A 193 -17.43 -10.37 1.43
N GLY A 194 -16.64 -10.83 0.46
CA GLY A 194 -16.24 -10.07 -0.72
C GLY A 194 -15.02 -9.18 -0.46
N GLU A 195 -14.38 -9.30 0.70
CA GLU A 195 -13.19 -8.53 1.06
C GLU A 195 -11.94 -9.15 0.44
N ARG A 196 -10.96 -8.34 0.06
CA ARG A 196 -9.70 -8.84 -0.52
C ARG A 196 -8.90 -9.65 0.49
N ILE A 197 -8.30 -10.73 0.02
CA ILE A 197 -7.28 -11.45 0.77
C ILE A 197 -5.95 -10.70 0.62
N ILE A 198 -5.61 -9.92 1.64
CA ILE A 198 -4.41 -9.08 1.66
C ILE A 198 -4.01 -8.84 3.11
N THR A 199 -2.72 -8.85 3.37
CA THR A 199 -2.16 -8.76 4.71
C THR A 199 -0.89 -7.93 4.75
N LYS A 200 -0.45 -7.54 5.94
CA LYS A 200 0.79 -6.79 6.14
C LYS A 200 1.55 -7.28 7.35
N LEU A 201 2.85 -7.07 7.35
CA LEU A 201 3.71 -7.30 8.52
C LEU A 201 4.70 -6.16 8.62
N LYS A 202 4.92 -5.65 9.83
CA LYS A 202 5.92 -4.61 10.11
C LYS A 202 7.11 -5.23 10.82
N MET A 203 8.32 -4.70 10.58
CA MET A 203 9.51 -5.20 11.26
C MET A 203 9.38 -5.11 12.79
N LYS A 204 8.77 -4.01 13.27
CA LYS A 204 8.51 -3.80 14.69
C LYS A 204 7.55 -4.82 15.32
N ASP A 205 6.79 -5.57 14.53
CA ASP A 205 5.87 -6.59 15.05
C ASP A 205 6.62 -7.77 15.70
N PHE A 206 7.91 -7.92 15.38
CA PHE A 206 8.81 -8.96 15.91
C PHE A 206 9.92 -8.43 16.81
N ALA A 207 10.03 -7.10 16.97
CA ALA A 207 11.04 -6.51 17.84
C ALA A 207 10.69 -6.77 19.31
N ARG A 208 11.65 -7.28 20.08
CA ARG A 208 11.61 -7.34 21.54
C ARG A 208 12.47 -6.24 22.12
#